data_AF-A0AAN6KZB1-F1
#
_entry.id   AF-A0AAN6KZB1-F1
#
_cell.length_a   1.000
_cell.length_b   1.000
_cell.length_c   1.000
_cell.angle_alpha   90.00
_cell.angle_beta   90.00
_cell.angle_gamma   90.00
#
_symmetry.space_group_name_H-M   'P 1'
#
loop_
_entity.id
_entity.type
_entity.pdbx_description
1 polymer ?
#
loop_
_entity_poly.entity_id
_entity_poly.type
_entity_poly.pdbx_seq_one_letter_code
_entity_poly.pdbx_strand_id
1 'polypeptide(L)'
;MQKVIQRTLRAERVSNRKKAKLSEHRSRAEDWSHFQDTNRLKRATSAHIKTARLARQQDWEAGALLAPRRDVGDQATTYGAIHMYNVSVPALPARKQPKWVPFSEGDRLLVTKGRDKGRIGECIEVQKERGCVRIKGINTVDVIIPEYMKAEEGTQAELEAMNGFIPLESVQLVYPLPDPVTGIPRDVVIERLIHINSRFDKMKREWTVGDRLVPGTNTLIPWPPTADPTYDDFEGDTLRITVEEQTFRPCLMTPPMPVTIIDELRNKYSRFRTRHTWQYVEQKELEAAKLEKRKELVRGMRTPLQELAEVRRVKREAEGERELSEEQLAKIGEVIASERGKAVGMVRGLAR
;
A
#
# COMPACT_ATOMS: atom_id res chain seq x y z
N MET A 1 -4.39 37.99 -6.08
CA MET A 1 -4.03 36.61 -6.50
C MET A 1 -4.44 35.47 -5.56
N GLN A 2 -4.44 35.65 -4.23
CA GLN A 2 -4.74 34.57 -3.27
C GLN A 2 -6.06 33.80 -3.55
N LYS A 3 -7.12 34.49 -3.99
CA LYS A 3 -8.39 33.86 -4.39
C LYS A 3 -8.26 32.87 -5.55
N VAL A 4 -7.35 33.12 -6.50
CA VAL A 4 -7.12 32.24 -7.66
C VAL A 4 -6.43 30.96 -7.20
N ILE A 5 -5.43 31.06 -6.32
CA ILE A 5 -4.75 29.92 -5.71
C ILE A 5 -5.74 29.10 -4.87
N GLN A 6 -6.61 29.76 -4.08
CA GLN A 6 -7.66 29.05 -3.34
C GLN A 6 -8.63 28.30 -4.26
N ARG A 7 -8.91 28.84 -5.46
CA ARG A 7 -9.76 28.19 -6.47
C ARG A 7 -9.10 26.92 -7.03
N THR A 8 -7.79 26.95 -7.33
CA THR A 8 -7.05 25.79 -7.83
C THR A 8 -7.00 24.70 -6.75
N LEU A 9 -6.60 25.06 -5.52
CA LEU A 9 -6.56 24.15 -4.37
C LEU A 9 -7.94 23.54 -4.07
N ARG A 10 -9.02 24.32 -4.19
CA ARG A 10 -10.38 23.79 -4.01
C ARG A 10 -10.73 22.79 -5.11
N ALA A 11 -10.36 23.06 -6.37
CA ALA A 11 -10.58 22.14 -7.47
C ALA A 11 -9.79 20.82 -7.28
N GLU A 12 -8.54 20.91 -6.83
CA GLU A 12 -7.68 19.76 -6.52
C GLU A 12 -8.29 18.91 -5.42
N ARG A 13 -8.71 19.52 -4.31
CA ARG A 13 -9.38 18.82 -3.20
C ARG A 13 -10.64 18.09 -3.65
N VAL A 14 -11.46 18.71 -4.50
CA VAL A 14 -12.68 18.08 -5.04
C VAL A 14 -12.33 16.90 -5.95
N SER A 15 -11.35 17.07 -6.85
CA SER A 15 -10.88 16.00 -7.74
C SER A 15 -10.30 14.82 -6.94
N ASN A 16 -9.41 15.10 -6.00
CA ASN A 16 -8.79 14.09 -5.13
C ASN A 16 -9.83 13.37 -4.28
N ARG A 17 -10.85 14.06 -3.76
CA ARG A 17 -11.97 13.43 -3.05
C ARG A 17 -12.76 12.49 -3.95
N LYS A 18 -13.06 12.88 -5.19
CA LYS A 18 -13.75 12.01 -6.16
C LYS A 18 -12.90 10.79 -6.51
N LYS A 19 -11.60 10.99 -6.76
CA LYS A 19 -10.65 9.92 -7.05
C LYS A 19 -10.51 8.94 -5.88
N ALA A 20 -10.42 9.45 -4.65
CA ALA A 20 -10.37 8.62 -3.44
C ALA A 20 -11.63 7.76 -3.30
N LYS A 21 -12.83 8.34 -3.48
CA LYS A 21 -14.08 7.57 -3.45
C LYS A 21 -14.15 6.50 -4.54
N LEU A 22 -13.69 6.81 -5.76
CA LEU A 22 -13.63 5.83 -6.85
C LEU A 22 -12.63 4.71 -6.54
N SER A 23 -11.45 5.05 -6.00
CA SER A 23 -10.43 4.08 -5.59
C SER A 23 -10.95 3.15 -4.49
N GLU A 24 -11.67 3.70 -3.51
CA GLU A 24 -12.29 2.95 -2.42
C GLU A 24 -13.38 2.01 -2.94
N HIS A 25 -14.23 2.48 -3.87
CA HIS A 25 -15.22 1.64 -4.53
C HIS A 25 -14.57 0.49 -5.32
N ARG A 26 -13.48 0.75 -6.05
CA ARG A 26 -12.73 -0.28 -6.78
C ARG A 26 -12.11 -1.31 -5.83
N SER A 27 -11.42 -0.85 -4.79
CA SER A 27 -10.84 -1.72 -3.77
C SER A 27 -11.89 -2.60 -3.08
N ARG A 28 -13.09 -2.07 -2.78
CA ARG A 28 -14.20 -2.88 -2.25
C ARG A 28 -14.69 -3.94 -3.23
N ALA A 29 -14.79 -3.59 -4.52
CA ALA A 29 -15.20 -4.54 -5.55
C ALA A 29 -14.17 -5.65 -5.74
N GLU A 30 -12.87 -5.32 -5.72
CA GLU A 30 -11.76 -6.27 -5.75
C GLU A 30 -11.78 -7.19 -4.52
N ASP A 31 -11.92 -6.62 -3.31
CA ASP A 31 -12.03 -7.39 -2.06
C ASP A 31 -13.22 -8.37 -2.08
N TRP A 32 -14.35 -7.94 -2.66
CA TRP A 32 -15.51 -8.82 -2.85
C TRP A 32 -15.21 -9.97 -3.80
N SER A 33 -14.54 -9.70 -4.93
CA SER A 33 -14.10 -10.75 -5.87
C SER A 33 -13.18 -11.77 -5.18
N HIS A 34 -12.16 -11.30 -4.46
CA HIS A 34 -11.26 -12.16 -3.70
C HIS A 34 -12.01 -13.00 -2.65
N PHE A 35 -13.02 -12.42 -2.00
CA PHE A 35 -13.87 -13.15 -1.05
C PHE A 35 -14.69 -14.25 -1.74
N GLN A 36 -15.24 -13.99 -2.93
CA GLN A 36 -15.96 -15.01 -3.70
C GLN A 36 -15.03 -16.16 -4.12
N ASP A 37 -13.84 -15.84 -4.65
CA ASP A 37 -12.87 -16.85 -5.08
C ASP A 37 -12.39 -17.73 -3.91
N THR A 38 -12.07 -17.11 -2.78
CA THR A 38 -11.67 -17.84 -1.56
C THR A 38 -12.81 -18.70 -1.02
N ASN A 39 -14.06 -18.24 -1.06
CA ASN A 39 -15.20 -19.03 -0.64
C ASN A 39 -15.49 -20.19 -1.60
N ARG A 40 -15.33 -20.00 -2.91
CA ARG A 40 -15.45 -21.07 -3.90
C ARG A 40 -14.47 -22.19 -3.59
N LEU A 41 -13.20 -21.86 -3.40
CA LEU A 41 -12.17 -22.85 -3.09
C LEU A 41 -12.45 -23.55 -1.75
N LYS A 42 -12.83 -22.80 -0.70
CA LYS A 42 -13.20 -23.38 0.61
C LYS A 42 -14.38 -24.34 0.52
N ARG A 43 -15.40 -24.04 -0.29
CA ARG A 43 -16.55 -24.91 -0.50
C ARG A 43 -16.14 -26.21 -1.19
N ALA A 44 -15.32 -26.11 -2.25
CA ALA A 44 -14.79 -27.27 -2.96
C ALA A 44 -13.96 -28.17 -2.03
N THR A 45 -12.99 -27.60 -1.30
CA THR A 45 -12.15 -28.36 -0.36
C THR A 45 -12.97 -28.98 0.77
N SER A 46 -13.94 -28.24 1.32
CA SER A 46 -14.84 -28.77 2.35
C SER A 46 -15.71 -29.91 1.85
N ALA A 47 -16.17 -29.86 0.59
CA ALA A 47 -16.91 -30.94 -0.04
C ALA A 47 -16.03 -32.19 -0.15
N HIS A 48 -14.80 -32.06 -0.65
CA HIS A 48 -13.84 -33.18 -0.72
C HIS A 48 -13.52 -33.79 0.66
N ILE A 49 -13.39 -32.97 1.71
CA ILE A 49 -13.17 -33.47 3.07
C ILE A 49 -14.39 -34.27 3.57
N LYS A 50 -15.61 -33.79 3.30
CA LYS A 50 -16.84 -34.49 3.68
C LYS A 50 -16.99 -35.82 2.94
N THR A 51 -16.75 -35.82 1.63
CA THR A 51 -16.81 -37.06 0.83
C THR A 51 -15.75 -38.06 1.27
N ALA A 52 -14.52 -37.62 1.58
CA ALA A 52 -13.46 -38.48 2.10
C ALA A 52 -13.79 -39.09 3.48
N ARG A 53 -14.45 -38.33 4.37
CA ARG A 53 -14.91 -38.84 5.68
C ARG A 53 -15.98 -39.91 5.51
N LEU A 54 -16.97 -39.66 4.65
CA LEU A 54 -18.03 -40.60 4.35
C LEU A 54 -17.47 -41.86 3.69
N ALA A 55 -16.55 -41.70 2.74
CA ALA A 55 -15.89 -42.83 2.08
C ALA A 55 -15.14 -43.71 3.09
N ARG A 56 -14.37 -43.10 4.00
CA ARG A 56 -13.68 -43.83 5.08
C ARG A 56 -14.63 -44.62 5.96
N GLN A 57 -15.79 -44.05 6.31
CA GLN A 57 -16.79 -44.73 7.12
C GLN A 57 -17.38 -45.93 6.39
N GLN A 58 -17.76 -45.76 5.11
CA GLN A 58 -18.28 -46.85 4.28
C GLN A 58 -17.27 -47.98 4.11
N ASP A 59 -16.00 -47.63 3.88
CA ASP A 59 -14.94 -48.63 3.71
C ASP A 59 -14.70 -49.43 5.00
N TRP A 60 -14.85 -48.77 6.15
CA TRP A 60 -14.78 -49.42 7.45
C TRP A 60 -15.98 -50.37 7.69
N GLU A 61 -17.20 -49.92 7.39
CA GLU A 61 -18.43 -50.70 7.59
C GLU A 61 -18.55 -51.88 6.63
N ALA A 62 -18.17 -51.70 5.36
CA ALA A 62 -18.25 -52.73 4.33
C ALA A 62 -17.11 -53.77 4.42
N GLY A 63 -15.99 -53.41 5.08
CA GLY A 63 -14.83 -54.29 5.19
C GLY A 63 -14.16 -54.60 3.85
N ALA A 64 -13.30 -55.62 3.83
CA ALA A 64 -12.38 -55.86 2.71
C ALA A 64 -13.04 -56.28 1.39
N LEU A 65 -14.21 -56.93 1.42
CA LEU A 65 -14.82 -57.54 0.23
C LEU A 65 -16.00 -56.74 -0.35
N LEU A 66 -16.65 -55.87 0.44
CA LEU A 66 -17.83 -55.11 0.02
C LEU A 66 -17.56 -53.60 -0.14
N ALA A 67 -16.32 -53.14 0.09
CA ALA A 67 -15.97 -51.74 -0.13
C ALA A 67 -16.19 -51.36 -1.61
N PRO A 68 -16.95 -50.28 -1.89
CA PRO A 68 -17.26 -49.89 -3.26
C PRO A 68 -15.99 -49.44 -3.98
N ARG A 69 -15.74 -49.99 -5.16
CA ARG A 69 -14.70 -49.46 -6.06
C ARG A 69 -15.19 -48.12 -6.59
N ARG A 70 -14.48 -47.04 -6.26
CA ARG A 70 -14.84 -45.67 -6.68
C ARG A 70 -14.13 -45.25 -7.98
N ASP A 71 -13.09 -45.99 -8.35
CA ASP A 71 -12.26 -45.78 -9.55
C ASP A 71 -12.86 -46.53 -10.76
N VAL A 72 -14.18 -46.51 -10.94
CA VAL A 72 -14.87 -47.20 -12.05
C VAL A 72 -15.94 -46.31 -12.69
N GLY A 73 -16.34 -46.64 -13.92
CA GLY A 73 -17.31 -45.86 -14.68
C GLY A 73 -16.76 -44.48 -15.07
N ASP A 74 -17.59 -43.45 -14.94
CA ASP A 74 -17.24 -42.06 -15.32
C ASP A 74 -16.08 -41.47 -14.51
N GLN A 75 -15.75 -42.08 -13.36
CA GLN A 75 -14.68 -41.64 -12.46
C GLN A 75 -13.43 -42.51 -12.54
N ALA A 76 -13.35 -43.44 -13.50
CA ALA A 76 -12.24 -44.40 -13.60
C ALA A 76 -10.87 -43.73 -13.68
N THR A 77 -10.78 -42.62 -14.40
CA THR A 77 -9.55 -41.83 -14.59
C THR A 77 -9.48 -40.61 -13.68
N THR A 78 -10.60 -40.12 -13.16
CA THR A 78 -10.67 -38.81 -12.49
C THR A 78 -10.80 -38.91 -10.97
N TYR A 79 -11.06 -40.10 -10.41
CA TYR A 79 -11.22 -40.25 -8.98
C TYR A 79 -9.95 -39.81 -8.23
N GLY A 80 -10.14 -38.95 -7.23
CA GLY A 80 -9.04 -38.40 -6.42
C GLY A 80 -8.27 -37.25 -7.06
N ALA A 81 -8.52 -36.93 -8.34
CA ALA A 81 -7.92 -35.78 -9.01
C ALA A 81 -8.66 -34.47 -8.68
N ILE A 82 -7.94 -33.34 -8.79
CA ILE A 82 -8.48 -32.00 -8.54
C ILE A 82 -8.80 -31.32 -9.87
N HIS A 83 -9.93 -30.63 -9.94
CA HIS A 83 -10.23 -29.79 -11.11
C HIS A 83 -9.24 -28.61 -11.21
N MET A 84 -8.72 -28.31 -12.42
CA MET A 84 -7.77 -27.21 -12.69
C MET A 84 -8.08 -25.88 -11.96
N TYR A 85 -9.32 -25.39 -12.03
CA TYR A 85 -9.76 -24.17 -11.32
C TYR A 85 -9.60 -24.16 -9.79
N ASN A 86 -9.44 -25.32 -9.15
CA ASN A 86 -9.25 -25.46 -7.70
C ASN A 86 -7.78 -25.65 -7.31
N VAL A 87 -6.88 -25.87 -8.27
CA VAL A 87 -5.43 -26.02 -8.04
C VAL A 87 -4.80 -24.67 -7.74
N SER A 88 -5.25 -23.63 -8.43
CA SER A 88 -4.76 -22.26 -8.23
C SER A 88 -5.28 -21.68 -6.92
N VAL A 89 -4.36 -21.27 -6.05
CA VAL A 89 -4.70 -20.49 -4.85
C VAL A 89 -5.15 -19.09 -5.27
N PRO A 90 -6.26 -18.55 -4.73
CA PRO A 90 -6.69 -17.19 -5.04
C PRO A 90 -5.70 -16.15 -4.50
N ALA A 91 -5.61 -15.00 -5.18
CA ALA A 91 -4.81 -13.87 -4.73
C ALA A 91 -5.28 -13.34 -3.36
N LEU A 92 -4.31 -12.96 -2.52
CA LEU A 92 -4.60 -12.30 -1.26
C LEU A 92 -4.93 -10.83 -1.52
N PRO A 93 -5.86 -10.23 -0.78
CA PRO A 93 -6.10 -8.80 -0.86
C PRO A 93 -4.82 -8.04 -0.48
N ALA A 94 -4.56 -6.89 -1.11
CA ALA A 94 -3.30 -6.14 -0.98
C ALA A 94 -2.86 -5.89 0.48
N ARG A 95 -3.81 -5.74 1.41
CA ARG A 95 -3.53 -5.56 2.85
C ARG A 95 -2.94 -6.81 3.53
N LYS A 96 -3.30 -8.01 3.06
CA LYS A 96 -2.85 -9.30 3.61
C LYS A 96 -1.63 -9.87 2.87
N GLN A 97 -1.27 -9.30 1.73
CA GLN A 97 -0.08 -9.71 1.01
C GLN A 97 1.18 -9.45 1.85
N PRO A 98 2.13 -10.40 1.88
CA PRO A 98 3.38 -10.19 2.57
C PRO A 98 4.15 -9.05 1.88
N LYS A 99 4.52 -8.01 2.64
CA LYS A 99 5.30 -6.88 2.11
C LYS A 99 6.66 -7.34 1.61
N TRP A 100 7.26 -8.28 2.32
CA TRP A 100 8.55 -8.88 2.04
C TRP A 100 8.43 -10.41 2.08
N VAL A 101 9.11 -11.05 1.13
CA VAL A 101 9.18 -12.51 1.01
C VAL A 101 10.66 -12.89 1.07
N PRO A 102 11.06 -13.82 1.96
CA PRO A 102 12.46 -14.15 2.19
C PRO A 102 13.03 -15.18 1.18
N PHE A 103 12.21 -15.70 0.28
CA PHE A 103 12.55 -16.77 -0.64
C PHE A 103 12.62 -16.26 -2.08
N SER A 104 13.49 -16.89 -2.87
CA SER A 104 13.64 -16.69 -4.30
C SER A 104 13.64 -18.03 -5.02
N GLU A 105 13.45 -17.98 -6.34
CA GLU A 105 13.64 -19.12 -7.23
C GLU A 105 15.08 -19.66 -7.10
N GLY A 106 15.22 -20.99 -7.03
CA GLY A 106 16.49 -21.66 -6.77
C GLY A 106 16.87 -21.88 -5.30
N ASP A 107 16.15 -21.29 -4.34
CA ASP A 107 16.37 -21.61 -2.92
C ASP A 107 15.94 -23.04 -2.57
N ARG A 108 16.66 -23.69 -1.66
CA ARG A 108 16.29 -24.99 -1.08
C ARG A 108 15.34 -24.78 0.10
N LEU A 109 14.17 -25.38 0.04
CA LEU A 109 13.09 -25.15 0.99
C LEU A 109 12.63 -26.45 1.63
N LEU A 110 12.38 -26.42 2.94
CA LEU A 110 11.80 -27.51 3.73
C LEU A 110 10.31 -27.27 3.94
N VAL A 111 9.49 -28.28 3.69
CA VAL A 111 8.06 -28.26 4.01
C VAL A 111 7.83 -28.65 5.47
N THR A 112 7.17 -27.78 6.24
CA THR A 112 6.91 -27.98 7.68
C THR A 112 5.50 -28.49 7.98
N LYS A 113 4.52 -28.23 7.11
CA LYS A 113 3.12 -28.63 7.27
C LYS A 113 2.60 -29.29 5.99
N GLY A 114 1.61 -30.17 6.13
CA GLY A 114 0.95 -30.85 4.99
C GLY A 114 1.39 -32.31 4.81
N ARG A 115 0.99 -32.90 3.67
CA ARG A 115 1.25 -34.31 3.32
C ARG A 115 2.75 -34.62 3.23
N ASP A 116 3.50 -33.71 2.62
CA ASP A 116 4.93 -33.89 2.33
C ASP A 116 5.85 -33.23 3.37
N LYS A 117 5.42 -33.20 4.63
CA LYS A 117 6.20 -32.64 5.74
C LYS A 117 7.56 -33.35 5.85
N GLY A 118 8.62 -32.56 6.01
CA GLY A 118 10.00 -33.05 6.16
C GLY A 118 10.76 -33.19 4.84
N ARG A 119 10.10 -33.04 3.68
CA ARG A 119 10.76 -33.08 2.38
C ARG A 119 11.41 -31.74 2.04
N ILE A 120 12.59 -31.82 1.44
CA ILE A 120 13.37 -30.68 0.96
C ILE A 120 13.29 -30.67 -0.56
N GLY A 121 13.04 -29.51 -1.15
CA GLY A 121 13.01 -29.34 -2.60
C GLY A 121 13.47 -27.94 -3.01
N GLU A 122 13.68 -27.76 -4.30
CA GLU A 122 14.07 -26.48 -4.89
C GLU A 122 12.84 -25.64 -5.22
N CYS A 123 12.89 -24.35 -4.91
CA CYS A 123 11.86 -23.38 -5.24
C CYS A 123 11.85 -23.10 -6.74
N ILE A 124 10.72 -23.39 -7.41
CA ILE A 124 10.53 -23.08 -8.84
C ILE A 124 10.02 -21.66 -9.02
N GLU A 125 9.00 -21.28 -8.23
CA GLU A 125 8.28 -20.03 -8.43
C GLU A 125 7.76 -19.49 -7.09
N VAL A 126 7.91 -18.18 -6.90
CA VAL A 126 7.43 -17.46 -5.70
C VAL A 126 6.33 -16.48 -6.10
N GLN A 127 5.09 -16.74 -5.70
CA GLN A 127 3.96 -15.86 -5.98
C GLN A 127 3.66 -14.95 -4.78
N LYS A 128 4.23 -13.74 -4.80
CA LYS A 128 4.04 -12.73 -3.72
C LYS A 128 2.57 -12.35 -3.51
N GLU A 129 1.82 -12.19 -4.60
CA GLU A 129 0.41 -11.78 -4.56
C GLU A 129 -0.50 -12.77 -3.84
N ARG A 130 -0.15 -14.06 -3.93
CA ARG A 130 -0.90 -15.16 -3.30
C ARG A 130 -0.28 -15.60 -1.98
N GLY A 131 0.95 -15.19 -1.70
CA GLY A 131 1.70 -15.61 -0.52
C GLY A 131 1.99 -17.11 -0.54
N CYS A 132 2.31 -17.66 -1.72
CA CYS A 132 2.56 -19.08 -1.92
C CYS A 132 3.83 -19.31 -2.75
N VAL A 133 4.38 -20.52 -2.64
CA VAL A 133 5.58 -20.99 -3.32
C VAL A 133 5.29 -22.32 -3.99
N ARG A 134 5.89 -22.54 -5.16
CA ARG A 134 5.85 -23.82 -5.86
C ARG A 134 7.22 -24.49 -5.75
N ILE A 135 7.24 -25.71 -5.23
CA ILE A 135 8.47 -26.48 -4.99
C ILE A 135 8.51 -27.67 -5.94
N LYS A 136 9.69 -27.97 -6.49
CA LYS A 136 9.87 -29.04 -7.48
C LYS A 136 9.62 -30.43 -6.86
N GLY A 137 8.67 -31.18 -7.44
CA GLY A 137 8.40 -32.57 -7.08
C GLY A 137 7.80 -32.77 -5.69
N ILE A 138 7.32 -31.69 -5.06
CA ILE A 138 6.69 -31.71 -3.74
C ILE A 138 5.26 -31.18 -3.88
N ASN A 139 4.33 -31.77 -3.13
CA ASN A 139 2.91 -31.46 -3.23
C ASN A 139 2.38 -31.67 -4.66
N THR A 140 2.82 -32.74 -5.31
CA THR A 140 2.32 -33.16 -6.63
C THR A 140 0.87 -33.61 -6.50
N VAL A 141 0.00 -33.03 -7.31
CA VAL A 141 -1.42 -33.34 -7.36
C VAL A 141 -1.83 -33.62 -8.79
N ASP A 142 -2.67 -34.63 -8.98
CA ASP A 142 -3.23 -34.95 -10.28
C ASP A 142 -4.37 -33.97 -10.60
N VAL A 143 -4.24 -33.31 -11.75
CA VAL A 143 -5.14 -32.25 -12.19
C VAL A 143 -5.92 -32.70 -13.41
N ILE A 144 -7.24 -32.54 -13.35
CA ILE A 144 -8.12 -32.83 -14.49
C ILE A 144 -8.01 -31.68 -15.50
N ILE A 145 -7.56 -32.00 -16.71
CA ILE A 145 -7.45 -31.03 -17.80
C ILE A 145 -8.84 -30.82 -18.44
N PRO A 146 -9.32 -29.58 -18.58
CA PRO A 146 -10.54 -29.28 -19.31
C PRO A 146 -10.44 -29.61 -20.80
N GLU A 147 -11.55 -30.00 -21.42
CA GLU A 147 -11.60 -30.43 -22.83
C GLU A 147 -11.11 -29.34 -23.82
N TYR A 148 -11.38 -28.06 -23.55
CA TYR A 148 -10.93 -26.96 -24.40
C TYR A 148 -9.38 -26.84 -24.45
N MET A 149 -8.68 -27.14 -23.35
CA MET A 149 -7.21 -27.16 -23.31
C MET A 149 -6.65 -28.38 -24.03
N LYS A 150 -7.31 -29.54 -23.91
CA LYS A 150 -6.90 -30.75 -24.63
C LYS A 150 -6.93 -30.55 -26.15
N ALA A 151 -7.93 -29.83 -26.65
CA ALA A 151 -8.06 -29.53 -28.07
C ALA A 151 -6.95 -28.61 -28.60
N GLU A 152 -6.47 -27.67 -27.78
CA GLU A 152 -5.39 -26.74 -28.15
C GLU A 152 -4.01 -27.42 -28.13
N GLU A 153 -3.73 -28.22 -27.11
CA GLU A 153 -2.43 -28.90 -26.95
C GLU A 153 -2.31 -30.19 -27.78
N GLY A 154 -3.44 -30.75 -28.24
CA GLY A 154 -3.49 -32.03 -28.93
C GLY A 154 -3.20 -33.23 -28.03
N THR A 155 -3.19 -33.03 -26.70
CA THR A 155 -2.88 -34.06 -25.71
C THR A 155 -4.14 -34.88 -25.38
N GLN A 156 -4.06 -36.21 -25.47
CA GLN A 156 -5.16 -37.11 -25.09
C GLN A 156 -5.21 -37.40 -23.58
N ALA A 157 -4.21 -36.97 -22.81
CA ALA A 157 -4.15 -37.22 -21.37
C ALA A 157 -5.29 -36.50 -20.65
N GLU A 158 -6.01 -37.23 -19.79
CA GLU A 158 -7.09 -36.64 -18.98
C GLU A 158 -6.58 -35.99 -17.70
N LEU A 159 -5.45 -36.47 -17.22
CA LEU A 159 -4.78 -36.02 -16.00
C LEU A 159 -3.37 -35.55 -16.30
N GLU A 160 -2.95 -34.52 -15.58
CA GLU A 160 -1.56 -34.08 -15.50
C GLU A 160 -1.15 -33.92 -14.05
N ALA A 161 0.03 -34.43 -13.70
CA ALA A 161 0.61 -34.24 -12.38
C ALA A 161 1.30 -32.87 -12.31
N MET A 162 0.74 -31.95 -11.51
CA MET A 162 1.31 -30.61 -11.32
C MET A 162 1.79 -30.42 -9.88
N ASN A 163 2.87 -29.65 -9.70
CA ASN A 163 3.33 -29.22 -8.37
C ASN A 163 2.36 -28.16 -7.82
N GLY A 164 1.63 -28.50 -6.75
CA GLY A 164 0.68 -27.61 -6.10
C GLY A 164 1.37 -26.50 -5.29
N PHE A 165 0.72 -25.34 -5.20
CA PHE A 165 1.22 -24.22 -4.41
C PHE A 165 1.14 -24.49 -2.90
N ILE A 166 2.19 -24.09 -2.19
CA ILE A 166 2.33 -24.24 -0.74
C ILE A 166 2.41 -22.84 -0.11
N PRO A 167 1.68 -22.55 0.98
CA PRO A 167 1.73 -21.22 1.60
C PRO A 167 3.09 -20.95 2.25
N LEU A 168 3.52 -19.69 2.22
CA LEU A 168 4.82 -19.25 2.74
C LEU A 168 5.07 -19.63 4.21
N GLU A 169 4.03 -19.69 5.03
CA GLU A 169 4.13 -20.06 6.45
C GLU A 169 4.51 -21.53 6.68
N SER A 170 4.21 -22.39 5.71
CA SER A 170 4.48 -23.83 5.81
C SER A 170 5.84 -24.24 5.27
N VAL A 171 6.71 -23.27 5.00
CA VAL A 171 7.99 -23.48 4.34
C VAL A 171 9.09 -22.74 5.09
N GLN A 172 10.26 -23.37 5.20
CA GLN A 172 11.46 -22.81 5.80
C GLN A 172 12.65 -22.91 4.85
N LEU A 173 13.58 -21.96 4.93
CA LEU A 173 14.79 -21.96 4.11
C LEU A 173 15.77 -22.99 4.66
N VAL A 174 16.36 -23.78 3.77
CA VAL A 174 17.49 -24.68 4.09
C VAL A 174 18.72 -24.10 3.44
N TYR A 175 19.74 -23.82 4.24
CA TYR A 175 21.01 -23.29 3.75
C TYR A 175 22.18 -23.96 4.46
N PRO A 176 23.26 -24.33 3.74
CA PRO A 176 24.45 -24.89 4.35
C PRO A 176 25.20 -23.81 5.14
N LEU A 177 25.30 -24.00 6.46
CA LEU A 177 26.08 -23.13 7.33
C LEU A 177 27.28 -23.90 7.89
N PRO A 178 28.46 -23.27 8.03
CA PRO A 178 29.61 -23.90 8.65
C PRO A 178 29.38 -24.10 10.14
N ASP A 179 29.60 -25.32 10.64
CA ASP A 179 29.61 -25.58 12.08
C ASP A 179 30.71 -24.73 12.76
N PRO A 180 30.45 -24.09 13.91
CA PRO A 180 31.43 -23.22 14.56
C PRO A 180 32.65 -23.97 15.09
N VAL A 181 32.51 -25.25 15.42
CA VAL A 181 33.60 -26.09 15.95
C VAL A 181 34.35 -26.79 14.83
N THR A 182 33.61 -27.37 13.88
CA THR A 182 34.16 -28.25 12.85
C THR A 182 34.53 -27.53 11.56
N GLY A 183 33.92 -26.37 11.28
CA GLY A 183 34.07 -25.62 10.02
C GLY A 183 33.43 -26.30 8.80
N ILE A 184 32.91 -27.51 8.93
CA ILE A 184 32.26 -28.27 7.85
C ILE A 184 30.86 -27.68 7.62
N PRO A 185 30.49 -27.35 6.37
CA PRO A 185 29.14 -26.89 6.07
C PRO A 185 28.12 -28.02 6.26
N ARG A 186 27.07 -27.73 7.04
CA ARG A 186 25.93 -28.63 7.24
C ARG A 186 24.65 -27.92 6.85
N ASP A 187 23.71 -28.67 6.28
CA ASP A 187 22.39 -28.14 5.94
C ASP A 187 21.65 -27.79 7.24
N VAL A 188 21.36 -26.50 7.41
CA VAL A 188 20.61 -25.98 8.56
C VAL A 188 19.27 -25.45 8.09
N VAL A 189 18.23 -25.73 8.86
CA VAL A 189 16.89 -25.17 8.65
C VAL A 189 16.83 -23.83 9.36
N ILE A 190 16.50 -22.79 8.62
CA ILE A 190 16.40 -21.43 9.14
C ILE A 190 14.95 -21.13 9.49
N GLU A 191 14.72 -20.89 10.78
CA GLU A 191 13.38 -20.64 11.31
C GLU A 191 12.85 -19.27 10.89
N ARG A 192 13.70 -18.24 10.94
CA ARG A 192 13.29 -16.85 10.69
C ARG A 192 14.37 -16.09 9.94
N LEU A 193 13.94 -15.24 9.02
CA LEU A 193 14.77 -14.31 8.28
C LEU A 193 14.27 -12.88 8.49
N ILE A 194 15.20 -11.93 8.49
CA ILE A 194 14.92 -10.49 8.54
C ILE A 194 15.52 -9.84 7.30
N HIS A 195 14.82 -8.86 6.75
CA HIS A 195 15.32 -8.05 5.64
C HIS A 195 16.13 -6.88 6.18
N ILE A 196 17.36 -6.71 5.70
CA ILE A 196 18.25 -5.61 6.06
C ILE A 196 18.77 -4.95 4.78
N ASN A 197 19.31 -3.73 4.87
CA ASN A 197 19.94 -3.02 3.76
C ASN A 197 19.06 -2.75 2.53
N SER A 198 17.74 -2.88 2.64
CA SER A 198 16.84 -2.46 1.56
C SER A 198 16.79 -0.92 1.49
N ARG A 199 17.27 -0.36 0.38
CA ARG A 199 17.25 1.07 0.08
C ARG A 199 16.44 1.28 -1.20
N PHE A 200 15.76 2.43 -1.27
CA PHE A 200 15.06 2.83 -2.49
C PHE A 200 16.04 3.50 -3.45
N ASP A 201 16.28 2.88 -4.61
CA ASP A 201 17.04 3.49 -5.69
C ASP A 201 16.13 4.47 -6.44
N LYS A 202 16.44 5.77 -6.33
CA LYS A 202 15.64 6.83 -6.95
C LYS A 202 15.75 6.83 -8.48
N MET A 203 16.87 6.35 -9.04
CA MET A 203 17.10 6.34 -10.48
C MET A 203 16.27 5.24 -11.15
N LYS A 204 16.35 4.02 -10.60
CA LYS A 204 15.55 2.87 -11.07
C LYS A 204 14.10 2.90 -10.59
N ARG A 205 13.79 3.70 -9.56
CA ARG A 205 12.49 3.73 -8.85
C ARG A 205 12.08 2.39 -8.25
N GLU A 206 13.08 1.60 -7.85
CA GLU A 206 12.93 0.27 -7.32
C GLU A 206 13.56 0.16 -5.94
N TRP A 207 13.02 -0.72 -5.11
CA TRP A 207 13.68 -1.09 -3.87
C TRP A 207 14.78 -2.09 -4.19
N THR A 208 15.99 -1.86 -3.68
CA THR A 208 17.04 -2.87 -3.72
C THR A 208 16.55 -4.10 -2.97
N VAL A 209 16.88 -5.28 -3.52
CA VAL A 209 16.49 -6.59 -2.98
C VAL A 209 16.81 -6.71 -1.48
N GLY A 210 17.91 -6.08 -1.04
CA GLY A 210 18.36 -6.09 0.35
C GLY A 210 18.96 -7.45 0.72
N ASP A 211 19.48 -7.55 1.94
CA ASP A 211 20.13 -8.76 2.43
C ASP A 211 19.21 -9.54 3.37
N ARG A 212 19.37 -10.87 3.37
CA ARG A 212 18.66 -11.78 4.26
C ARG A 212 19.54 -12.04 5.49
N LEU A 213 19.10 -11.62 6.67
CA LEU A 213 19.80 -11.86 7.92
C LEU A 213 19.09 -12.95 8.74
N VAL A 214 19.86 -13.91 9.25
CA VAL A 214 19.41 -14.79 10.34
C VAL A 214 19.54 -14.04 11.67
N PRO A 215 18.42 -13.80 12.40
CA PRO A 215 18.48 -13.12 13.68
C PRO A 215 19.24 -13.97 14.71
N GLY A 216 20.06 -13.31 15.54
CA GLY A 216 20.84 -13.96 16.60
C GLY A 216 22.27 -14.30 16.17
N THR A 217 22.46 -14.98 15.04
CA THR A 217 23.81 -15.31 14.51
C THR A 217 24.41 -14.19 13.66
N ASN A 218 23.60 -13.21 13.26
CA ASN A 218 23.97 -12.12 12.34
C ASN A 218 24.59 -12.63 11.02
N THR A 219 24.24 -13.85 10.60
CA THR A 219 24.71 -14.44 9.36
C THR A 219 23.88 -13.91 8.20
N LEU A 220 24.55 -13.35 7.20
CA LEU A 220 23.93 -12.91 5.96
C LEU A 220 23.84 -14.11 5.00
N ILE A 221 22.65 -14.33 4.47
CA ILE A 221 22.40 -15.38 3.47
C ILE A 221 22.27 -14.70 2.11
N PRO A 222 23.18 -14.99 1.17
CA PRO A 222 23.12 -14.43 -0.16
C PRO A 222 21.88 -14.94 -0.89
N TRP A 223 21.35 -14.14 -1.83
CA TRP A 223 20.34 -14.61 -2.76
C TRP A 223 20.93 -15.63 -3.73
N PRO A 224 20.12 -16.58 -4.23
CA PRO A 224 20.57 -17.47 -5.30
C PRO A 224 20.90 -16.65 -6.55
N PRO A 225 21.87 -17.08 -7.36
CA PRO A 225 22.18 -16.40 -8.61
C PRO A 225 20.99 -16.53 -9.56
N THR A 226 20.38 -15.41 -9.92
CA THR A 226 19.34 -15.34 -10.95
C THR A 226 20.01 -15.12 -12.29
N ALA A 227 19.55 -15.82 -13.34
CA ALA A 227 19.98 -15.51 -14.69
C ALA A 227 19.56 -14.09 -15.04
N ASP A 228 20.46 -13.31 -15.63
CA ASP A 228 20.11 -11.98 -16.09
C ASP A 228 19.00 -12.09 -17.15
N PRO A 229 17.95 -11.25 -17.07
CA PRO A 229 16.90 -11.27 -18.06
C PRO A 229 17.49 -10.96 -19.44
N THR A 230 17.19 -11.80 -20.42
CA THR A 230 17.54 -11.54 -21.80
C THR A 230 16.62 -10.44 -22.33
N TYR A 231 17.21 -9.37 -22.87
CA TYR A 231 16.48 -8.34 -23.58
C TYR A 231 16.83 -8.46 -25.05
N ASP A 232 15.82 -8.75 -25.87
CA ASP A 232 15.96 -8.82 -27.31
C ASP A 232 15.63 -7.45 -27.91
N ASP A 233 16.45 -7.00 -28.86
CA ASP A 233 16.18 -5.79 -29.63
C ASP A 233 15.18 -6.14 -30.75
N PHE A 234 14.06 -5.43 -30.81
CA PHE A 234 13.05 -5.61 -31.85
C PHE A 234 13.26 -4.60 -32.99
N GLU A 235 12.73 -4.91 -34.19
CA GLU A 235 12.84 -4.00 -35.35
C GLU A 235 12.19 -2.63 -35.13
N GLY A 236 11.24 -2.53 -34.19
CA GLY A 236 10.59 -1.28 -33.82
C GLY A 236 11.39 -0.41 -32.83
N ASP A 237 12.48 -0.94 -32.28
CA ASP A 237 13.30 -0.23 -31.30
C ASP A 237 14.28 0.73 -31.99
N THR A 238 14.57 1.83 -31.32
CA THR A 238 15.56 2.78 -31.82
C THR A 238 16.96 2.32 -31.49
N LEU A 239 17.88 2.39 -32.46
CA LEU A 239 19.30 2.10 -32.24
C LEU A 239 19.88 2.97 -31.11
N ARG A 240 20.76 2.38 -30.31
CA ARG A 240 21.41 3.05 -29.16
C ARG A 240 22.07 4.38 -29.53
N ILE A 241 22.74 4.45 -30.68
CA ILE A 241 23.40 5.67 -31.16
C ILE A 241 22.42 6.85 -31.28
N THR A 242 21.20 6.58 -31.76
CA THR A 242 20.15 7.60 -31.93
C THR A 242 19.57 8.02 -30.58
N VAL A 243 19.47 7.09 -29.63
CA VAL A 243 18.95 7.38 -28.27
C VAL A 243 19.93 8.23 -27.47
N GLU A 244 21.23 7.97 -27.60
CA GLU A 244 22.28 8.68 -26.86
C GLU A 244 22.66 10.03 -27.47
N GLU A 245 22.17 10.35 -28.67
CA GLU A 245 22.48 11.62 -29.35
C GLU A 245 21.88 12.84 -28.61
N GLN A 246 22.75 13.67 -28.02
CA GLN A 246 22.34 14.88 -27.31
C GLN A 246 22.05 16.04 -28.28
N THR A 247 20.83 16.09 -28.80
CA THR A 247 20.40 17.12 -29.77
C THR A 247 19.86 18.41 -29.12
N PHE A 248 19.33 18.32 -27.89
CA PHE A 248 18.71 19.46 -27.21
C PHE A 248 19.74 20.49 -26.75
N ARG A 249 19.65 21.72 -27.29
CA ARG A 249 20.45 22.86 -26.88
C ARG A 249 19.58 23.92 -26.19
N PRO A 250 19.81 24.24 -24.91
CA PRO A 250 19.00 25.23 -24.21
C PRO A 250 19.27 26.64 -24.74
N CYS A 251 18.21 27.32 -25.18
CA CYS A 251 18.25 28.71 -25.64
C CYS A 251 17.44 29.60 -24.68
N LEU A 252 17.92 30.82 -24.40
CA LEU A 252 17.22 31.78 -23.55
C LEU A 252 16.32 32.74 -24.36
N MET A 253 16.79 33.17 -25.54
CA MET A 253 16.10 34.18 -26.37
C MET A 253 14.92 33.60 -27.13
N THR A 254 15.02 32.33 -27.53
CA THR A 254 13.96 31.61 -28.24
C THR A 254 13.45 30.46 -27.37
N PRO A 255 12.13 30.29 -27.27
CA PRO A 255 11.59 29.11 -26.60
C PRO A 255 12.01 27.84 -27.38
N PRO A 256 12.17 26.69 -26.69
CA PRO A 256 12.62 25.44 -27.32
C PRO A 256 11.62 24.88 -28.35
N MET A 257 10.40 25.40 -28.34
CA MET A 257 9.30 25.00 -29.22
C MET A 257 8.43 26.22 -29.51
N PRO A 258 7.68 26.23 -30.64
CA PRO A 258 6.73 27.29 -30.95
C PRO A 258 5.72 27.53 -29.81
N VAL A 259 5.37 28.81 -29.59
CA VAL A 259 4.48 29.23 -28.48
C VAL A 259 3.07 28.63 -28.61
N THR A 260 2.63 28.32 -29.83
CA THR A 260 1.33 27.70 -30.13
C THR A 260 1.15 26.35 -29.43
N ILE A 261 2.21 25.54 -29.35
CA ILE A 261 2.15 24.18 -28.80
C ILE A 261 1.93 24.21 -27.26
N ILE A 262 2.19 25.34 -26.60
CA ILE A 262 1.92 25.49 -25.16
C ILE A 262 0.43 25.30 -24.85
N ASP A 263 -0.46 25.71 -25.75
CA ASP A 263 -1.91 25.57 -25.56
C ASP A 263 -2.40 24.13 -25.83
N GLU A 264 -1.61 23.31 -26.53
CA GLU A 264 -1.84 21.87 -26.71
C GLU A 264 -1.35 21.06 -25.50
N LEU A 265 -0.14 21.36 -25.00
CA LEU A 265 0.43 20.70 -23.82
C LEU A 265 -0.42 20.93 -22.56
N ARG A 266 -1.08 22.10 -22.47
CA ARG A 266 -1.94 22.43 -21.33
C ARG A 266 -3.14 23.27 -21.76
N ASN A 267 -4.29 22.97 -21.17
CA ASN A 267 -5.45 23.82 -21.35
C ASN A 267 -5.24 25.22 -20.74
N LYS A 268 -5.24 26.25 -21.60
CA LYS A 268 -5.07 27.67 -21.27
C LYS A 268 -6.04 28.20 -20.21
N TYR A 269 -7.27 27.67 -20.21
CA TYR A 269 -8.38 28.08 -19.34
C TYR A 269 -8.64 27.08 -18.21
N SER A 270 -7.71 26.15 -17.97
CA SER A 270 -7.83 25.18 -16.88
C SER A 270 -7.97 25.85 -15.52
N ARG A 271 -8.87 25.29 -14.70
CA ARG A 271 -9.04 25.68 -13.30
C ARG A 271 -7.84 25.32 -12.42
N PHE A 272 -6.94 24.46 -12.91
CA PHE A 272 -5.71 24.02 -12.24
C PHE A 272 -4.48 24.83 -12.68
N ARG A 273 -4.68 25.88 -13.50
CA ARG A 273 -3.58 26.74 -13.95
C ARG A 273 -3.00 27.50 -12.77
N THR A 274 -1.69 27.34 -12.55
CA THR A 274 -0.91 28.04 -11.51
C THR A 274 0.00 29.13 -12.08
N ARG A 275 0.50 28.95 -13.31
CA ARG A 275 1.38 29.90 -14.01
C ARG A 275 0.55 30.87 -14.85
N HIS A 276 0.42 32.12 -14.38
CA HIS A 276 -0.36 33.19 -15.03
C HIS A 276 0.53 34.21 -15.72
N THR A 277 -0.02 34.93 -16.70
CA THR A 277 0.65 36.08 -17.32
C THR A 277 0.59 37.28 -16.39
N TRP A 278 1.55 38.21 -16.51
CA TRP A 278 1.60 39.40 -15.67
C TRP A 278 0.32 40.26 -15.78
N GLN A 279 -0.18 40.45 -17.01
CA GLN A 279 -1.43 41.19 -17.29
C GLN A 279 -2.63 40.60 -16.55
N TYR A 280 -2.72 39.27 -16.46
CA TYR A 280 -3.81 38.61 -15.74
C TYR A 280 -3.73 38.84 -14.23
N VAL A 281 -2.51 38.84 -13.69
CA VAL A 281 -2.25 39.10 -12.27
C VAL A 281 -2.68 40.52 -11.92
N GLU A 282 -2.23 41.50 -12.70
CA GLU A 282 -2.58 42.91 -12.52
C GLU A 282 -4.09 43.14 -12.61
N GLN A 283 -4.75 42.58 -13.63
CA GLN A 283 -6.21 42.66 -13.75
C GLN A 283 -6.93 42.10 -12.50
N LYS A 284 -6.46 40.97 -11.96
CA LYS A 284 -7.04 40.37 -10.74
C LYS A 284 -6.75 41.16 -9.46
N GLU A 285 -5.64 41.89 -9.41
CA GLU A 285 -5.33 42.78 -8.30
C GLU A 285 -6.16 44.06 -8.35
N LEU A 286 -6.34 44.64 -9.55
CA LEU A 286 -7.24 45.77 -9.77
C LEU A 286 -8.70 45.42 -9.46
N GLU A 287 -9.17 44.24 -9.87
CA GLU A 287 -10.50 43.73 -9.48
C GLU A 287 -10.65 43.63 -7.95
N ALA A 288 -9.61 43.14 -7.25
CA ALA A 288 -9.62 43.05 -5.79
C ALA A 288 -9.64 44.44 -5.14
N ALA A 289 -8.80 45.37 -5.62
CA ALA A 289 -8.76 46.74 -5.14
C ALA A 289 -10.09 47.49 -5.36
N LYS A 290 -10.73 47.31 -6.53
CA LYS A 290 -12.07 47.86 -6.81
C LYS A 290 -13.12 47.33 -5.83
N LEU A 291 -13.04 46.06 -5.47
CA LEU A 291 -13.96 45.44 -4.52
C LEU A 291 -13.75 45.96 -3.09
N GLU A 292 -12.51 46.19 -2.66
CA GLU A 292 -12.22 46.84 -1.37
C GLU A 292 -12.68 48.30 -1.37
N LYS A 293 -12.39 49.07 -2.43
CA LYS A 293 -12.92 50.44 -2.58
C LYS A 293 -14.45 50.48 -2.54
N ARG A 294 -15.14 49.51 -3.14
CA ARG A 294 -16.60 49.41 -3.05
C ARG A 294 -17.08 49.18 -1.61
N LYS A 295 -16.36 48.38 -0.81
CA LYS A 295 -16.67 48.21 0.62
C LYS A 295 -16.40 49.49 1.41
N GLU A 296 -15.36 50.24 1.06
CA GLU A 296 -15.06 51.55 1.66
C GLU A 296 -16.14 52.59 1.34
N LEU A 297 -16.66 52.62 0.12
CA LEU A 297 -17.78 53.51 -0.25
C LEU A 297 -19.02 53.28 0.64
N VAL A 298 -19.29 52.04 1.04
CA VAL A 298 -20.36 51.73 2.00
C VAL A 298 -20.08 52.34 3.38
N ARG A 299 -18.82 52.51 3.77
CA ARG A 299 -18.44 53.24 5.00
C ARG A 299 -18.75 54.73 4.89
N GLY A 300 -18.74 55.30 3.69
CA GLY A 300 -19.13 56.69 3.43
C GLY A 300 -20.64 56.96 3.60
N MET A 301 -21.47 55.92 3.68
CA MET A 301 -22.92 56.01 3.92
C MET A 301 -23.30 55.79 5.40
N ARG A 302 -22.35 55.95 6.33
CA ARG A 302 -22.60 55.79 7.77
C ARG A 302 -23.40 56.96 8.32
N THR A 303 -24.20 56.69 9.34
CA THR A 303 -24.89 57.76 10.06
C THR A 303 -23.93 58.46 11.03
N PRO A 304 -24.17 59.73 11.39
CA PRO A 304 -23.31 60.47 12.32
C PRO A 304 -23.11 59.76 13.67
N LEU A 305 -24.13 59.05 14.16
CA LEU A 305 -24.02 58.23 15.38
C LEU A 305 -23.05 57.05 15.23
N GLN A 306 -23.01 56.43 14.05
CA GLN A 306 -22.09 55.33 13.76
C GLN A 306 -20.65 55.82 13.62
N GLU A 307 -20.42 56.98 12.99
CA GLU A 307 -19.10 57.60 12.90
C GLU A 307 -18.56 57.97 14.29
N LEU A 308 -19.39 58.56 15.14
CA LEU A 308 -19.03 58.88 16.52
C LEU A 308 -18.70 57.61 17.33
N ALA A 309 -19.44 56.52 17.12
CA ALA A 309 -19.16 55.23 17.75
C ALA A 309 -17.81 54.65 17.32
N GLU A 310 -17.43 54.79 16.04
CA GLU A 310 -16.10 54.38 15.57
C GLU A 310 -14.99 55.25 16.12
N VAL A 311 -15.17 56.57 16.18
CA VAL A 311 -14.21 57.47 16.81
C VAL A 311 -14.01 57.11 18.29
N ARG A 312 -15.09 56.77 19.01
CA ARG A 312 -14.99 56.26 20.39
C ARG A 312 -14.27 54.92 20.46
N ARG A 313 -14.51 54.01 19.51
CA ARG A 313 -13.80 52.72 19.45
C ARG A 313 -12.32 52.91 19.21
N VAL A 314 -11.93 53.71 18.21
CA VAL A 314 -10.53 54.02 17.90
C VAL A 314 -9.84 54.72 19.06
N LYS A 315 -10.51 55.67 19.73
CA LYS A 315 -9.99 56.30 20.95
C LYS A 315 -9.79 55.27 22.07
N ARG A 316 -10.74 54.36 22.27
CA ARG A 316 -10.63 53.29 23.27
C ARG A 316 -9.52 52.29 22.95
N GLU A 317 -9.37 51.91 21.68
CA GLU A 317 -8.29 51.04 21.21
C GLU A 317 -6.92 51.73 21.34
N ALA A 318 -6.85 53.04 21.08
CA ALA A 318 -5.64 53.86 21.21
C ALA A 318 -5.26 54.16 22.67
N GLU A 319 -6.26 54.35 23.56
CA GLU A 319 -6.06 54.45 25.01
C GLU A 319 -5.55 53.13 25.60
N GLY A 320 -5.71 52.01 24.89
CA GLY A 320 -5.32 50.67 25.35
C GLY A 320 -6.10 50.23 26.59
N GLU A 321 -5.71 49.10 27.16
CA GLU A 321 -6.15 48.74 28.51
C GLU A 321 -5.39 49.60 29.51
N ARG A 322 -6.10 50.29 30.41
CA ARG A 322 -5.45 51.12 31.44
C ARG A 322 -4.76 50.21 32.43
N GLU A 323 -3.44 50.26 32.45
CA GLU A 323 -2.63 49.60 33.47
C GLU A 323 -2.86 50.28 34.83
N LEU A 324 -3.06 49.49 35.89
CA LEU A 324 -3.21 50.02 37.25
C LEU A 324 -1.86 50.54 37.74
N SER A 325 -1.84 51.76 38.28
CA SER A 325 -0.64 52.34 38.89
C SER A 325 -0.19 51.51 40.09
N GLU A 326 1.12 51.45 40.35
CA GLU A 326 1.70 50.76 41.52
C GLU A 326 1.09 51.25 42.84
N GLU A 327 0.74 52.53 42.94
CA GLU A 327 0.04 53.07 44.12
C GLU A 327 -1.39 52.56 44.26
N GLN A 328 -2.07 52.32 43.14
CA GLN A 328 -3.40 51.73 43.12
C GLN A 328 -3.33 50.24 43.47
N LEU A 329 -2.31 49.54 42.97
CA LEU A 329 -2.01 48.16 43.36
C LEU A 329 -1.65 48.05 44.83
N ALA A 330 -0.87 49.00 45.38
CA ALA A 330 -0.53 49.07 46.79
C ALA A 330 -1.77 49.34 47.67
N LYS A 331 -2.64 50.28 47.28
CA LYS A 331 -3.94 50.51 47.96
C LYS A 331 -4.85 49.29 47.89
N ILE A 332 -4.91 48.61 46.75
CA ILE A 332 -5.62 47.33 46.62
C ILE A 332 -5.00 46.29 47.57
N GLY A 333 -3.67 46.25 47.67
CA GLY A 333 -2.93 45.40 48.60
C GLY A 333 -3.21 45.71 50.08
N GLU A 334 -3.29 46.97 50.47
CA GLU A 334 -3.65 47.42 51.83
C GLU A 334 -5.10 47.07 52.18
N VAL A 335 -6.03 47.23 51.24
CA VAL A 335 -7.42 46.81 51.41
C VAL A 335 -7.49 45.28 51.57
N ILE A 336 -6.75 44.52 50.76
CA ILE A 336 -6.66 43.05 50.89
C ILE A 336 -6.05 42.65 52.24
N ALA A 337 -5.00 43.33 52.69
CA ALA A 337 -4.32 43.05 53.96
C ALA A 337 -5.18 43.42 55.17
N SER A 338 -5.91 44.54 55.12
CA SER A 338 -6.82 44.97 56.18
C SER A 338 -8.06 44.08 56.28
N GLU A 339 -8.66 43.66 55.15
CA GLU A 339 -9.76 42.68 55.16
C GLU A 339 -9.28 41.31 55.63
N ARG A 340 -8.09 40.84 55.20
CA ARG A 340 -7.48 39.62 55.77
C ARG A 340 -7.19 39.77 57.26
N GLY A 341 -6.72 40.93 57.71
CA GLY A 341 -6.47 41.23 59.12
C GLY A 341 -7.73 41.24 59.97
N LYS A 342 -8.84 41.80 59.45
CA LYS A 342 -10.18 41.72 60.07
C LYS A 342 -10.68 40.29 60.12
N ALA A 343 -10.53 39.52 59.04
CA ALA A 343 -10.91 38.11 59.00
C ALA A 343 -10.10 37.26 60.01
N VAL A 344 -8.79 37.47 60.09
CA VAL A 344 -7.91 36.80 61.07
C VAL A 344 -8.21 37.27 62.50
N GLY A 345 -8.50 38.55 62.71
CA GLY A 345 -8.91 39.11 64.00
C GLY A 345 -10.26 38.58 64.48
N MET A 346 -11.22 38.39 63.57
CA MET A 346 -12.51 37.76 63.84
C MET A 346 -12.34 36.28 64.23
N VAL A 347 -11.44 35.54 63.56
CA VAL A 347 -11.09 34.16 63.92
C VAL A 347 -10.39 34.08 65.28
N ARG A 348 -9.55 35.06 65.63
CA ARG A 348 -8.87 35.11 66.94
C ARG A 348 -9.78 35.55 68.08
N GLY A 349 -10.80 36.36 67.80
CA GLY A 349 -11.86 36.73 68.75
C GLY A 349 -12.86 35.61 69.04
N LEU A 350 -13.02 34.66 68.11
CA LEU A 350 -13.77 33.41 68.30
C LEU A 350 -12.98 32.31 69.02
N ALA A 351 -11.66 32.49 69.18
CA ALA A 351 -10.75 31.53 69.82
C ALA A 351 -10.32 31.95 71.24
N ARG A 352 -11.07 32.84 71.90
CA ARG A 352 -10.93 33.18 73.32
C ARG A 352 -12.19 32.90 74.10
#